data_AF-A0A8C2LA31-F1
#
_entry.id   AF-A0A8C2LA31-F1
#
_cell.length_a   1.000
_cell.length_b   1.000
_cell.length_c   1.000
_cell.angle_alpha   90.00
_cell.angle_beta   90.00
_cell.angle_gamma   90.00
#
_symmetry.space_group_name_H-M   'P 1'
#
loop_
_entity.id
_entity.type
_entity.pdbx_description
1 polymer ?
#
loop_
_entity_poly.entity_id
_entity_poly.type
_entity_poly.pdbx_seq_one_letter_code
_entity_poly.pdbx_strand_id
1 'polypeptide(L)'
;MELSQLLNEIRANYEQLLTRNQIETVLSTRMQLEEDITKKMDKDEEALKAAQAELREARRQCHHLQVEIESLHAVERGLENSLQASEQHYQMQLQDLESVIDRLEKELQEVRFGIERQLQEHEMLLNTKMRLEQEIATYRRLLEQEELRYYGCIQGEKKEEKPTRSKVGFLLPSAIINEISFSTKVSQKYENDNTETMTKQAVLNGNVKESAEAHGTIQTEKVDEVIKEWEGSFFKDNPRLRKKSVSLRFDLHLAATDEGCLQSRQDNLPDIEVRLIMRRSCSIPSIKPPPATN
;
A
#
# COMPACT_ATOMS: atom_id res chain seq x y z
N MET A 1 -81.74 80.63 -56.76
CA MET A 1 -81.52 79.21 -57.09
C MET A 1 -80.04 78.86 -57.03
N GLU A 2 -79.14 79.77 -57.42
CA GLU A 2 -77.67 79.62 -57.37
C GLU A 2 -77.09 79.29 -55.97
N LEU A 3 -77.52 79.98 -54.91
CA LEU A 3 -76.93 79.81 -53.57
C LEU A 3 -77.22 78.43 -52.94
N SER A 4 -78.40 77.88 -53.17
CA SER A 4 -78.78 76.55 -52.68
C SER A 4 -78.03 75.42 -53.38
N GLN A 5 -77.69 75.59 -54.66
CA GLN A 5 -76.86 74.63 -55.39
C GLN A 5 -75.42 74.64 -54.87
N LEU A 6 -74.83 75.82 -54.69
CA LEU A 6 -73.49 75.97 -54.12
C LEU A 6 -73.38 75.36 -52.70
N LEU A 7 -74.37 75.59 -51.84
CA LEU A 7 -74.42 74.99 -50.49
C LEU A 7 -74.51 73.45 -50.52
N ASN A 8 -75.24 72.88 -51.49
CA ASN A 8 -75.35 71.44 -51.67
C ASN A 8 -74.06 70.83 -52.25
N GLU A 9 -73.39 71.51 -53.18
CA GLU A 9 -72.07 71.09 -53.68
C GLU A 9 -71.00 71.14 -52.59
N ILE A 10 -71.01 72.18 -51.75
CA ILE A 10 -70.12 72.29 -50.60
C ILE A 10 -70.40 71.13 -49.62
N ARG A 11 -71.67 70.83 -49.31
CA ARG A 11 -72.04 69.69 -48.47
C ARG A 11 -71.58 68.36 -49.06
N ALA A 12 -71.82 68.14 -50.36
CA ALA A 12 -71.39 66.92 -51.04
C ALA A 12 -69.87 66.74 -51.00
N ASN A 13 -69.10 67.82 -51.19
CA ASN A 13 -67.64 67.80 -51.04
C ASN A 13 -67.22 67.43 -49.61
N TYR A 14 -67.88 67.98 -48.58
CA TYR A 14 -67.57 67.62 -47.19
C TYR A 14 -67.94 66.18 -46.86
N GLU A 15 -69.09 65.68 -47.34
CA GLU A 15 -69.49 64.28 -47.16
C GLU A 15 -68.52 63.32 -47.86
N GLN A 16 -68.04 63.69 -49.05
CA GLN A 16 -67.01 62.94 -49.76
C GLN A 16 -65.66 62.96 -49.02
N LEU A 17 -65.29 64.09 -48.44
CA LEU A 17 -64.08 64.20 -47.63
C LEU A 17 -64.20 63.37 -46.34
N LEU A 18 -65.36 63.39 -45.67
CA LEU A 18 -65.63 62.63 -44.46
C LEU A 18 -65.56 61.12 -44.72
N THR A 19 -66.21 60.66 -45.79
CA THR A 19 -66.21 59.24 -46.19
C THR A 19 -64.82 58.78 -46.59
N ARG A 20 -64.08 59.59 -47.35
CA ARG A 20 -62.68 59.30 -47.69
C ARG A 20 -61.80 59.21 -46.43
N ASN A 21 -61.91 60.17 -45.52
CA ASN A 21 -61.15 60.17 -44.27
C ASN A 21 -61.51 58.95 -43.39
N GLN A 22 -62.79 58.58 -43.31
CA GLN A 22 -63.22 57.41 -42.57
C GLN A 22 -62.71 56.09 -43.18
N ILE A 23 -62.71 55.98 -44.51
CA ILE A 23 -62.13 54.81 -45.19
C ILE A 23 -60.61 54.76 -44.96
N GLU A 24 -59.92 55.89 -45.10
CA GLU A 24 -58.47 55.98 -44.93
C GLU A 24 -58.03 55.64 -43.49
N THR A 25 -58.76 56.11 -42.47
CA THR A 25 -58.49 55.75 -41.07
C THR A 25 -58.74 54.28 -40.79
N VAL A 26 -59.83 53.69 -41.31
CA VAL A 26 -60.11 52.25 -41.16
C VAL A 26 -59.07 51.39 -41.87
N LEU A 27 -58.65 51.77 -43.09
CA LEU A 27 -57.61 51.05 -43.82
C LEU A 27 -56.26 51.16 -43.11
N SER A 28 -55.88 52.35 -42.62
CA SER A 28 -54.63 52.56 -41.88
C SER A 28 -54.59 51.74 -40.59
N THR A 29 -55.66 51.76 -39.79
CA THR A 29 -55.74 50.96 -38.54
C THR A 29 -55.74 49.46 -38.83
N ARG A 30 -56.41 49.02 -39.89
CA ARG A 30 -56.38 47.62 -40.31
C ARG A 30 -54.98 47.18 -40.76
N MET A 31 -54.29 47.97 -41.58
CA MET A 31 -52.92 47.66 -41.99
C MET A 31 -51.96 47.63 -40.80
N GLN A 32 -52.10 48.57 -39.85
CA GLN A 32 -51.31 48.56 -38.61
C GLN A 32 -51.54 47.29 -37.78
N LEU A 33 -52.79 46.85 -37.65
CA LEU A 33 -53.11 45.59 -36.96
C LEU A 33 -52.51 44.38 -37.67
N GLU A 34 -52.64 44.31 -39.00
CA GLU A 34 -52.06 43.24 -39.81
C GLU A 34 -50.52 43.22 -39.68
N GLU A 35 -49.86 44.38 -39.72
CA GLU A 35 -48.42 44.50 -39.48
C GLU A 35 -48.00 44.11 -38.05
N ASP A 36 -48.77 44.48 -37.03
CA ASP A 36 -48.45 44.14 -35.65
C ASP A 36 -48.61 42.64 -35.40
N ILE A 37 -49.59 42.00 -36.05
CA ILE A 37 -49.77 40.54 -36.02
C ILE A 37 -48.59 39.86 -36.73
N THR A 38 -48.18 40.30 -37.91
CA THR A 38 -47.03 39.69 -38.62
C THR A 38 -45.75 39.85 -37.82
N LYS A 39 -45.46 41.05 -37.30
CA LYS A 39 -44.31 41.30 -36.40
C LYS A 39 -44.34 40.40 -35.17
N LYS A 40 -45.52 40.12 -34.61
CA LYS A 40 -45.65 39.22 -33.47
C LYS A 40 -45.41 37.76 -33.87
N MET A 41 -45.96 37.33 -35.01
CA MET A 41 -45.73 35.99 -35.55
C MET A 41 -44.25 35.76 -35.86
N ASP A 42 -43.55 36.74 -36.44
CA ASP A 42 -42.12 36.66 -36.72
C ASP A 42 -41.31 36.50 -35.43
N LYS A 43 -41.62 37.28 -34.38
CA LYS A 43 -41.00 37.15 -33.06
C LYS A 43 -41.28 35.79 -32.42
N ASP A 44 -42.51 35.32 -32.50
CA ASP A 44 -42.89 34.01 -31.96
C ASP A 44 -42.18 32.87 -32.72
N GLU A 45 -41.98 33.01 -34.04
CA GLU A 45 -41.21 32.07 -34.87
C GLU A 45 -39.71 32.08 -34.52
N GLU A 46 -39.12 33.25 -34.32
CA GLU A 46 -37.74 33.40 -33.84
C GLU A 46 -37.54 32.77 -32.45
N ALA A 47 -38.46 33.03 -31.52
CA ALA A 47 -38.43 32.43 -30.19
C ALA A 47 -38.57 30.90 -30.25
N LEU A 48 -39.44 30.38 -31.12
CA LEU A 48 -39.58 28.94 -31.35
C LEU A 48 -38.28 28.33 -31.91
N LYS A 49 -37.65 28.99 -32.89
CA LYS A 49 -36.37 28.54 -33.46
C LYS A 49 -35.26 28.53 -32.41
N ALA A 50 -35.18 29.55 -31.57
CA ALA A 50 -34.23 29.63 -30.46
C ALA A 50 -34.45 28.49 -29.45
N ALA A 51 -35.69 28.28 -28.98
CA ALA A 51 -36.02 27.20 -28.06
C ALA A 51 -35.72 25.80 -28.66
N GLN A 52 -35.97 25.61 -29.96
CA GLN A 52 -35.59 24.37 -30.63
C GLN A 52 -34.07 24.18 -30.74
N ALA A 53 -33.30 25.26 -30.92
CA ALA A 53 -31.84 25.19 -30.93
C ALA A 53 -31.30 24.79 -29.55
N GLU A 54 -31.79 25.44 -28.48
CA GLU A 54 -31.45 25.09 -27.09
C GLU A 54 -31.78 23.63 -26.76
N LEU A 55 -32.96 23.14 -27.17
CA LEU A 55 -33.33 21.73 -26.98
C LEU A 55 -32.38 20.77 -27.71
N ARG A 56 -31.92 21.13 -28.92
CA ARG A 56 -30.96 20.30 -29.67
C ARG A 56 -29.59 20.30 -28.98
N GLU A 57 -29.15 21.43 -28.45
CA GLU A 57 -27.90 21.54 -27.70
C GLU A 57 -27.96 20.75 -26.40
N ALA A 58 -29.02 20.88 -25.62
CA ALA A 58 -29.23 20.10 -24.40
C ALA A 58 -29.21 18.58 -24.68
N ARG A 59 -29.84 18.14 -25.79
CA ARG A 59 -29.78 16.72 -26.21
C ARG A 59 -28.37 16.28 -26.59
N ARG A 60 -27.60 17.12 -27.29
CA ARG A 60 -26.20 16.83 -27.63
C ARG A 60 -25.35 16.73 -26.36
N GLN A 61 -25.52 17.64 -25.41
CA GLN A 61 -24.81 17.61 -24.13
C GLN A 61 -25.17 16.36 -23.32
N CYS A 62 -26.44 16.01 -23.25
CA CYS A 62 -26.88 14.78 -22.59
C CYS A 62 -26.25 13.54 -23.22
N HIS A 63 -26.23 13.46 -24.55
CA HIS A 63 -25.57 12.34 -25.24
C HIS A 63 -24.06 12.33 -25.00
N HIS A 64 -23.40 13.49 -25.00
CA HIS A 64 -21.98 13.61 -24.72
C HIS A 64 -21.63 13.10 -23.32
N LEU A 65 -22.38 13.54 -22.30
CA LEU A 65 -22.21 13.07 -20.92
C LEU A 65 -22.48 11.57 -20.78
N GLN A 66 -23.47 11.03 -21.51
CA GLN A 66 -23.74 9.59 -21.52
C GLN A 66 -22.54 8.79 -22.04
N VAL A 67 -21.94 9.23 -23.15
CA VAL A 67 -20.73 8.61 -23.72
C VAL A 67 -19.54 8.73 -22.75
N GLU A 68 -19.39 9.87 -22.09
CA GLU A 68 -18.35 10.08 -21.09
C GLU A 68 -18.51 9.10 -19.91
N ILE A 69 -19.72 8.94 -19.37
CA ILE A 69 -20.02 7.95 -18.33
C ILE A 69 -19.69 6.53 -18.80
N GLU A 70 -20.07 6.15 -20.02
CA GLU A 70 -19.76 4.82 -20.56
C GLU A 70 -18.25 4.59 -20.72
N SER A 71 -17.51 5.63 -21.11
CA SER A 71 -16.05 5.60 -21.22
C SER A 71 -15.39 5.45 -19.85
N LEU A 72 -15.88 6.16 -18.83
CA LEU A 72 -15.38 6.08 -17.46
C LEU A 72 -15.63 4.69 -16.87
N HIS A 73 -16.83 4.13 -17.07
CA HIS A 73 -17.11 2.74 -16.67
C HIS A 73 -16.21 1.73 -17.40
N ALA A 74 -15.82 1.98 -18.65
CA ALA A 74 -14.88 1.11 -19.35
C ALA A 74 -13.47 1.17 -18.75
N VAL A 75 -13.02 2.37 -18.36
CA VAL A 75 -11.74 2.56 -17.64
C VAL A 75 -11.78 1.89 -16.28
N GLU A 76 -12.85 2.08 -15.51
CA GLU A 76 -13.05 1.46 -14.20
C GLU A 76 -12.93 -0.06 -14.29
N ARG A 77 -13.70 -0.71 -15.18
CA ARG A 77 -13.59 -2.16 -15.41
C ARG A 77 -12.17 -2.58 -15.81
N GLY A 78 -11.48 -1.78 -16.63
CA GLY A 78 -10.09 -2.04 -17.00
C GLY A 78 -9.14 -2.02 -15.80
N LEU A 79 -9.32 -1.05 -14.90
CA LEU A 79 -8.53 -0.92 -13.67
C LEU A 79 -8.84 -2.05 -12.68
N GLU A 80 -10.11 -2.41 -12.50
CA GLU A 80 -10.53 -3.53 -11.65
C GLU A 80 -9.95 -4.86 -12.13
N ASN A 81 -10.00 -5.12 -13.44
CA ASN A 81 -9.41 -6.33 -14.02
C ASN A 81 -7.89 -6.36 -13.84
N SER A 82 -7.21 -5.22 -14.01
CA SER A 82 -5.76 -5.11 -13.79
C SER A 82 -5.38 -5.34 -12.33
N LEU A 83 -6.16 -4.79 -11.40
CA LEU A 83 -6.01 -5.01 -9.97
C LEU A 83 -6.19 -6.49 -9.63
N GLN A 84 -7.28 -7.10 -10.08
CA GLN A 84 -7.57 -8.51 -9.83
C GLN A 84 -6.47 -9.43 -10.40
N ALA A 85 -5.97 -9.15 -11.61
CA ALA A 85 -4.88 -9.92 -12.22
C ALA A 85 -3.59 -9.81 -11.40
N SER A 86 -3.28 -8.60 -10.91
CA SER A 86 -2.13 -8.35 -10.03
C SER A 86 -2.27 -9.10 -8.70
N GLU A 87 -3.44 -9.02 -8.06
CA GLU A 87 -3.74 -9.73 -6.81
C GLU A 87 -3.62 -11.25 -6.97
N GLN A 88 -4.19 -11.83 -8.03
CA GLN A 88 -4.06 -13.25 -8.33
C GLN A 88 -2.61 -13.67 -8.56
N HIS A 89 -1.85 -12.86 -9.29
CA HIS A 89 -0.44 -13.11 -9.53
C HIS A 89 0.36 -13.11 -8.22
N TYR A 90 0.14 -12.12 -7.34
CA TYR A 90 0.79 -12.09 -6.03
C TYR A 90 0.35 -13.22 -5.12
N GLN A 91 -0.93 -13.61 -5.15
CA GLN A 91 -1.43 -14.74 -4.39
C GLN A 91 -0.77 -16.05 -4.83
N MET A 92 -0.58 -16.26 -6.13
CA MET A 92 0.15 -17.41 -6.65
C MET A 92 1.61 -17.41 -6.21
N GLN A 93 2.29 -16.26 -6.30
CA GLN A 93 3.67 -16.12 -5.82
C GLN A 93 3.80 -16.42 -4.32
N LEU A 94 2.84 -15.98 -3.51
CA LEU A 94 2.81 -16.28 -2.08
C LEU A 94 2.64 -17.78 -1.83
N GLN A 95 1.71 -18.44 -2.52
CA GLN A 95 1.52 -19.89 -2.42
C GLN A 95 2.78 -20.66 -2.83
N ASP A 96 3.47 -20.23 -3.89
CA ASP A 96 4.72 -20.84 -4.32
C ASP A 96 5.80 -20.71 -3.23
N LEU A 97 5.94 -19.52 -2.63
CA LEU A 97 6.88 -19.28 -1.54
C LEU A 97 6.53 -20.08 -0.28
N GLU A 98 5.25 -20.14 0.11
CA GLU A 98 4.76 -20.98 1.20
C GLU A 98 5.13 -22.45 0.96
N SER A 99 4.95 -22.94 -0.26
CA SER A 99 5.34 -24.31 -0.62
C SER A 99 6.84 -24.57 -0.47
N VAL A 100 7.68 -23.57 -0.76
CA VAL A 100 9.13 -23.65 -0.60
C VAL A 100 9.50 -23.70 0.88
N ILE A 101 8.87 -22.84 1.69
CA ILE A 101 9.07 -22.81 3.14
C ILE A 101 8.69 -24.17 3.74
N ASP A 102 7.51 -24.70 3.41
CA ASP A 102 7.05 -26.00 3.89
C ASP A 102 8.02 -27.15 3.56
N ARG A 103 8.62 -27.13 2.35
CA ARG A 103 9.63 -28.13 1.96
C ARG A 103 10.89 -28.00 2.80
N LEU A 104 11.41 -26.77 2.96
CA LEU A 104 12.61 -26.52 3.75
C LEU A 104 12.41 -26.85 5.23
N GLU A 105 11.23 -26.56 5.79
CA GLU A 105 10.89 -26.92 7.16
C GLU A 105 10.86 -28.44 7.36
N LYS A 106 10.33 -29.20 6.39
CA LYS A 106 10.35 -30.66 6.41
C LYS A 106 11.78 -31.20 6.33
N GLU A 107 12.59 -30.72 5.39
CA GLU A 107 14.00 -31.12 5.27
C GLU A 107 14.77 -30.85 6.56
N LEU A 108 14.54 -29.69 7.19
CA LEU A 108 15.16 -29.32 8.45
C LEU A 108 14.72 -30.24 9.61
N GLN A 109 13.45 -30.63 9.66
CA GLN A 109 12.95 -31.61 10.63
C GLN A 109 13.58 -33.00 10.41
N GLU A 110 13.69 -33.44 9.15
CA GLU A 110 14.33 -34.72 8.81
C GLU A 110 15.80 -34.75 9.24
N VAL A 111 16.55 -33.67 8.99
CA VAL A 111 17.96 -33.57 9.42
C VAL A 111 18.07 -33.59 10.94
N ARG A 112 17.20 -32.87 11.67
CA ARG A 112 17.19 -32.89 13.15
C ARG A 112 16.96 -34.29 13.68
N PHE A 113 15.97 -34.99 13.15
CA PHE A 113 15.70 -36.38 13.53
C PHE A 113 16.86 -37.32 13.17
N GLY A 114 17.52 -37.08 12.04
CA GLY A 114 18.74 -37.80 11.65
C GLY A 114 19.88 -37.62 12.66
N ILE A 115 20.10 -36.39 13.14
CA ILE A 115 21.12 -36.08 14.15
C ILE A 115 20.78 -36.75 15.49
N GLU A 116 19.52 -36.66 15.93
CA GLU A 116 19.07 -37.32 17.17
C GLU A 116 19.30 -38.83 17.12
N ARG A 117 18.98 -39.47 15.99
CA ARG A 117 19.25 -40.88 15.77
C ARG A 117 20.75 -41.19 15.83
N GLN A 118 21.58 -40.42 15.12
CA GLN A 118 23.04 -40.61 15.13
C GLN A 118 23.62 -40.45 16.52
N LEU A 119 23.11 -39.51 17.32
CA LEU A 119 23.52 -39.32 18.71
C LEU A 119 23.22 -40.55 19.56
N GLN A 120 22.02 -41.13 19.41
CA GLN A 120 21.62 -42.35 20.11
C GLN A 120 22.48 -43.55 19.71
N GLU A 121 22.75 -43.73 18.41
CA GLU A 121 23.63 -44.78 17.89
C GLU A 121 25.07 -44.61 18.42
N HIS A 122 25.58 -43.38 18.46
CA HIS A 122 26.89 -43.07 18.99
C HIS A 122 27.00 -43.35 20.50
N GLU A 123 25.98 -43.01 21.29
CA GLU A 123 25.92 -43.31 22.72
C GLU A 123 25.95 -44.84 22.96
N MET A 124 25.16 -45.60 22.20
CA MET A 124 25.15 -47.06 22.25
C MET A 124 26.54 -47.64 21.95
N LEU A 125 27.20 -47.15 20.89
CA LEU A 125 28.55 -47.58 20.54
C LEU A 125 29.56 -47.22 21.64
N LEU A 126 29.49 -46.01 22.19
CA LEU A 126 30.35 -45.59 23.30
C LEU A 126 30.19 -46.49 24.52
N ASN A 127 28.96 -46.85 24.88
CA ASN A 127 28.67 -47.78 25.97
C ASN A 127 29.30 -49.16 25.71
N THR A 128 29.20 -49.70 24.49
CA THR A 128 29.86 -50.97 24.15
C THR A 128 31.38 -50.88 24.21
N LYS A 129 31.96 -49.78 23.73
CA LYS A 129 33.41 -49.52 23.81
C LYS A 129 33.87 -49.51 25.26
N MET A 130 33.18 -48.79 26.14
CA MET A 130 33.52 -48.73 27.56
C MET A 130 33.47 -50.12 28.23
N ARG A 131 32.47 -50.95 27.88
CA ARG A 131 32.39 -52.34 28.37
C ARG A 131 33.59 -53.17 27.91
N LEU A 132 33.94 -53.09 26.63
CA LEU A 132 35.10 -53.80 26.07
C LEU A 132 36.43 -53.33 26.70
N GLU A 133 36.58 -52.03 26.96
CA GLU A 133 37.75 -51.49 27.66
C GLU A 133 37.88 -52.06 29.09
N GLN A 134 36.76 -52.23 29.80
CA GLN A 134 36.74 -52.90 31.10
C GLN A 134 37.12 -54.38 30.99
N GLU A 135 36.54 -55.11 30.03
CA GLU A 135 36.89 -56.51 29.77
C GLU A 135 38.38 -56.66 29.47
N ILE A 136 38.96 -55.86 28.58
CA ILE A 136 40.40 -55.85 28.27
C ILE A 136 41.23 -55.58 29.52
N ALA A 137 40.84 -54.60 30.35
CA ALA A 137 41.54 -54.32 31.60
C ALA A 137 41.51 -55.51 32.57
N THR A 138 40.40 -56.24 32.63
CA THR A 138 40.32 -57.48 33.42
C THR A 138 41.18 -58.60 32.84
N TYR A 139 41.15 -58.82 31.52
CA TYR A 139 42.00 -59.81 30.87
C TYR A 139 43.49 -59.52 31.08
N ARG A 140 43.91 -58.26 30.98
CA ARG A 140 45.30 -57.85 31.30
C ARG A 140 45.69 -58.20 32.73
N ARG A 141 44.84 -57.91 33.72
CA ARG A 141 45.10 -58.26 35.13
C ARG A 141 45.19 -59.77 35.37
N LEU A 142 44.32 -60.56 34.73
CA LEU A 142 44.34 -62.02 34.86
C LEU A 142 45.62 -62.62 34.25
N LEU A 143 46.04 -62.11 33.08
CA LEU A 143 47.30 -62.51 32.45
C LEU A 143 48.51 -62.12 33.30
N GLU A 144 48.56 -60.88 33.82
CA GLU A 144 49.60 -60.44 34.76
C GLU A 144 49.67 -61.35 36.00
N GLN A 145 48.52 -61.78 36.55
CA GLN A 145 48.48 -62.69 37.68
C GLN A 145 48.97 -64.11 37.33
N GLU A 146 48.64 -64.62 36.15
CA GLU A 146 49.12 -65.93 35.69
C GLU A 146 50.63 -65.91 35.40
N GLU A 147 51.14 -64.85 34.79
CA GLU A 147 52.58 -64.63 34.61
C GLU A 147 53.29 -64.63 35.97
N LEU A 148 52.75 -63.94 36.98
CA LEU A 148 53.30 -63.99 38.34
C LEU A 148 53.26 -65.40 38.95
N ARG A 149 52.26 -66.24 38.68
CA ARG A 149 52.25 -67.65 39.11
C ARG A 149 53.33 -68.46 38.41
N TYR A 150 53.44 -68.31 37.09
CA TYR A 150 54.38 -69.06 36.26
C TYR A 150 55.85 -68.68 36.58
N TYR A 151 56.16 -67.38 36.66
CA TYR A 151 57.48 -66.88 37.01
C TYR A 151 57.77 -66.93 38.53
N GLY A 152 56.75 -66.83 39.38
CA GLY A 152 56.89 -66.96 40.84
C GLY A 152 57.20 -68.38 41.31
N CYS A 153 56.85 -69.42 40.53
CA CYS A 153 57.30 -70.79 40.76
C CYS A 153 58.78 -71.01 40.36
N ILE A 154 59.34 -70.16 39.49
CA ILE A 154 60.74 -70.24 39.03
C ILE A 154 61.70 -69.49 39.96
N GLN A 155 61.20 -68.61 40.84
CA GLN A 155 62.04 -67.77 41.71
C GLN A 155 61.70 -67.95 43.20
N GLY A 156 62.20 -69.04 43.78
CA GLY A 156 62.75 -68.93 45.12
C GLY A 156 64.02 -68.06 45.04
N GLU A 157 64.08 -67.02 45.88
CA GLU A 157 65.22 -66.12 46.15
C GLU A 157 65.45 -64.90 45.24
N LYS A 158 64.84 -63.74 45.60
CA LYS A 158 65.48 -62.59 46.32
C LYS A 158 64.71 -61.29 46.12
N LYS A 159 64.59 -60.53 47.21
CA LYS A 159 63.99 -59.19 47.32
C LYS A 159 64.88 -58.10 46.70
N GLU A 160 64.28 -57.07 46.11
CA GLU A 160 64.39 -55.67 46.57
C GLU A 160 63.45 -54.70 45.80
N GLU A 161 62.84 -53.78 46.56
CA GLU A 161 61.94 -52.71 46.11
C GLU A 161 62.73 -51.47 45.64
N LYS A 162 62.18 -50.69 44.68
CA LYS A 162 61.67 -49.30 44.87
C LYS A 162 61.33 -48.58 43.55
N PRO A 163 60.50 -47.51 43.59
CA PRO A 163 59.43 -47.27 42.60
C PRO A 163 59.67 -46.04 41.72
N THR A 164 59.02 -45.95 40.55
CA THR A 164 58.44 -44.70 40.01
C THR A 164 57.37 -45.05 38.98
N ARG A 165 56.13 -45.21 39.44
CA ARG A 165 54.94 -45.29 38.58
C ARG A 165 54.49 -43.86 38.27
N SER A 166 54.96 -43.31 37.15
CA SER A 166 54.38 -42.08 36.61
C SER A 166 52.97 -42.38 36.12
N LYS A 167 51.99 -42.00 36.92
CA LYS A 167 50.57 -42.11 36.61
C LYS A 167 50.17 -40.79 35.98
N VAL A 168 50.28 -40.67 34.65
CA VAL A 168 49.69 -39.55 33.92
C VAL A 168 48.19 -39.80 33.90
N GLY A 169 47.51 -39.27 34.92
CA GLY A 169 46.06 -39.17 34.94
C GLY A 169 45.64 -38.13 33.92
N PHE A 170 45.26 -38.57 32.72
CA PHE A 170 44.47 -37.72 31.82
C PHE A 170 43.03 -37.73 32.34
N LEU A 171 42.73 -36.80 33.24
CA LEU A 171 41.36 -36.39 33.51
C LEU A 171 40.93 -35.56 32.30
N LEU A 172 40.02 -36.12 31.48
CA LEU A 172 39.24 -35.30 30.55
C LEU A 172 38.38 -34.35 31.40
N PRO A 173 38.50 -33.03 31.24
CA PRO A 173 37.62 -32.08 31.92
C PRO A 173 36.17 -32.32 31.49
N SER A 174 35.31 -32.66 32.46
CA SER A 174 33.87 -32.90 32.32
C SER A 174 33.05 -31.67 31.88
N ALA A 175 33.68 -30.64 31.31
CA ALA A 175 33.08 -29.35 31.00
C ALA A 175 32.36 -29.30 29.64
N ILE A 176 32.54 -30.29 28.75
CA ILE A 176 31.90 -30.26 27.41
C ILE A 176 30.54 -30.98 27.40
N ILE A 177 30.27 -31.89 28.35
CA ILE A 177 29.01 -32.66 28.38
C ILE A 177 27.85 -31.87 29.02
N ASN A 178 28.14 -30.88 29.88
CA ASN A 178 27.10 -30.08 30.53
C ASN A 178 26.57 -28.91 29.68
N GLU A 179 27.29 -28.44 28.67
CA GLU A 179 26.82 -27.33 27.81
C GLU A 179 25.73 -27.76 26.80
N ILE A 180 25.66 -29.05 26.46
CA ILE A 180 24.57 -29.57 25.60
C ILE A 180 23.35 -29.98 26.46
N SER A 181 23.54 -30.18 27.76
CA SER A 181 22.49 -30.64 28.67
C SER A 181 21.71 -29.52 29.37
N PHE A 182 22.10 -28.24 29.21
CA PHE A 182 21.47 -27.12 29.93
C PHE A 182 20.27 -26.47 29.21
N SER A 183 19.85 -26.95 28.03
CA SER A 183 18.62 -26.44 27.35
C SER A 183 17.42 -27.38 27.44
N THR A 184 17.50 -28.43 28.28
CA THR A 184 16.41 -29.40 28.46
C THR A 184 15.97 -29.46 29.92
N LYS A 185 15.18 -28.46 30.33
CA LYS A 185 14.20 -28.41 31.46
C LYS A 185 13.82 -26.94 31.65
N VAL A 186 12.80 -26.43 30.96
CA VAL A 186 11.41 -26.48 31.43
C VAL A 186 11.35 -26.32 32.96
N SER A 187 11.32 -25.07 33.40
CA SER A 187 10.60 -24.67 34.61
C SER A 187 9.27 -24.08 34.18
N GLN A 188 8.25 -24.94 34.20
CA GLN A 188 6.85 -24.57 34.33
C GLN A 188 6.59 -24.12 35.78
N LYS A 189 5.96 -22.95 35.92
CA LYS A 189 4.81 -22.59 36.79
C LYS A 189 4.76 -21.05 36.86
N TYR A 190 3.82 -20.36 36.19
CA TYR A 190 2.41 -20.15 36.58
C TYR A 190 2.31 -19.61 38.02
N GLU A 191 1.71 -18.45 38.31
CA GLU A 191 0.42 -17.98 37.82
C GLU A 191 0.21 -16.46 38.06
N ASN A 192 -0.59 -15.87 37.17
CA ASN A 192 -1.69 -14.90 37.38
C ASN A 192 -1.47 -13.58 38.18
N ASP A 193 -1.82 -12.44 37.58
CA ASP A 193 -3.24 -12.09 37.36
C ASP A 193 -3.42 -10.91 36.39
N ASN A 194 -4.47 -11.05 35.57
CA ASN A 194 -5.37 -10.04 35.01
C ASN A 194 -4.83 -9.11 33.89
N THR A 195 -5.00 -9.51 32.62
CA THR A 195 -6.20 -9.33 31.74
C THR A 195 -6.34 -7.88 31.27
N GLU A 196 -6.34 -7.56 29.98
CA GLU A 196 -7.38 -7.92 29.00
C GLU A 196 -6.73 -8.20 27.62
N THR A 197 -6.76 -9.42 27.09
CA THR A 197 -7.79 -9.93 26.17
C THR A 197 -8.22 -8.96 25.06
N MET A 198 -7.62 -9.06 23.87
CA MET A 198 -8.42 -9.11 22.63
C MET A 198 -7.71 -9.87 21.50
N THR A 199 -8.21 -11.08 21.28
CA THR A 199 -8.58 -11.63 19.96
C THR A 199 -7.47 -11.85 18.92
N LYS A 200 -6.77 -12.98 19.02
CA LYS A 200 -6.27 -13.70 17.83
C LYS A 200 -7.45 -14.33 17.08
N GLN A 201 -8.25 -13.50 16.42
CA GLN A 201 -9.26 -13.93 15.46
C GLN A 201 -9.66 -12.74 14.57
N ALA A 202 -8.71 -12.22 13.80
CA ALA A 202 -8.95 -11.29 12.71
C ALA A 202 -7.71 -11.20 11.79
N VAL A 203 -7.28 -12.33 11.22
CA VAL A 203 -6.43 -12.31 10.01
C VAL A 203 -7.28 -12.51 8.74
N LEU A 204 -8.60 -12.52 8.90
CA LEU A 204 -9.56 -12.27 7.83
C LEU A 204 -10.36 -11.03 8.23
N ASN A 205 -9.85 -9.87 7.87
CA ASN A 205 -10.59 -8.66 7.49
C ASN A 205 -9.61 -7.47 7.48
N GLY A 206 -9.58 -6.76 6.35
CA GLY A 206 -8.62 -5.71 6.09
C GLY A 206 -8.69 -4.54 7.07
N ASN A 207 -7.50 -4.07 7.48
CA ASN A 207 -7.11 -2.66 7.59
C ASN A 207 -5.83 -2.57 8.44
N VAL A 208 -4.66 -2.57 7.80
CA VAL A 208 -3.46 -1.98 8.39
C VAL A 208 -3.41 -0.53 7.92
N LYS A 209 -4.11 0.32 8.66
CA LYS A 209 -4.00 1.77 8.52
C LYS A 209 -2.95 2.25 9.51
N GLU A 210 -1.69 2.22 9.10
CA GLU A 210 -0.64 2.97 9.78
C GLU A 210 0.17 3.76 8.74
N SER A 211 -0.54 4.65 8.05
CA SER A 211 0.05 5.84 7.46
C SER A 211 -0.13 6.96 8.47
N ALA A 212 0.95 7.68 8.81
CA ALA A 212 0.85 8.90 9.59
C ALA A 212 0.15 9.97 8.74
N GLU A 213 -1.18 10.02 8.84
CA GLU A 213 -2.02 10.98 8.13
C GLU A 213 -2.20 12.24 8.99
N ALA A 214 -1.42 13.28 8.73
CA ALA A 214 -1.68 14.61 9.29
C ALA A 214 -2.73 15.32 8.42
N HIS A 215 -3.73 15.94 9.05
CA HIS A 215 -4.82 16.66 8.39
C HIS A 215 -4.70 18.15 8.75
N GLY A 216 -4.88 19.04 7.77
CA GLY A 216 -4.89 20.48 7.96
C GLY A 216 -5.70 21.17 6.87
N THR A 217 -6.43 22.22 7.23
CA THR A 217 -7.33 22.98 6.35
C THR A 217 -6.82 24.41 6.28
N ILE A 218 -6.28 24.87 5.13
CA ILE A 218 -5.62 26.18 5.02
C ILE A 218 -5.90 26.87 3.67
N GLN A 219 -6.27 28.15 3.76
CA GLN A 219 -6.29 29.12 2.65
C GLN A 219 -4.88 29.37 2.10
N THR A 220 -4.75 29.47 0.78
CA THR A 220 -3.49 29.44 0.00
C THR A 220 -2.39 30.40 0.47
N GLU A 221 -2.74 31.51 1.13
CA GLU A 221 -1.78 32.51 1.63
C GLU A 221 -0.99 32.07 2.89
N LYS A 222 -1.37 30.95 3.53
CA LYS A 222 -0.71 30.42 4.74
C LYS A 222 -0.06 29.04 4.57
N VAL A 223 -0.01 28.53 3.34
CA VAL A 223 0.52 27.19 3.04
C VAL A 223 1.99 27.06 3.46
N ASP A 224 2.79 28.10 3.23
CA ASP A 224 4.22 28.08 3.58
C ASP A 224 4.49 28.12 5.08
N GLU A 225 3.61 28.74 5.87
CA GLU A 225 3.70 28.72 7.33
C GLU A 225 3.40 27.32 7.85
N VAL A 226 2.39 26.65 7.30
CA VAL A 226 2.04 25.29 7.72
C VAL A 226 3.08 24.27 7.31
N ILE A 227 3.65 24.38 6.11
CA ILE A 227 4.78 23.51 5.71
C ILE A 227 5.96 23.72 6.66
N LYS A 228 6.26 24.95 7.04
CA LYS A 228 7.37 25.27 7.97
C LYS A 228 7.11 24.72 9.39
N GLU A 229 5.88 24.83 9.88
CA GLU A 229 5.46 24.24 11.16
C GLU A 229 5.49 22.70 11.12
N TRP A 230 5.08 22.11 9.99
CA TRP A 230 5.07 20.67 9.77
C TRP A 230 6.49 20.11 9.65
N GLU A 231 7.38 20.72 8.86
CA GLU A 231 8.80 20.33 8.78
C GLU A 231 9.50 20.49 10.14
N GLY A 232 9.14 21.53 10.90
CA GLY A 232 9.61 21.73 12.25
C GLY A 232 9.11 20.66 13.22
N SER A 233 7.89 20.16 13.02
CA SER A 233 7.24 19.22 13.93
C SER A 233 7.50 17.75 13.61
N PHE A 234 7.62 17.40 12.33
CA PHE A 234 7.81 16.05 11.83
C PHE A 234 9.29 15.63 11.85
N PHE A 235 10.21 16.56 11.59
CA PHE A 235 11.66 16.29 11.59
C PHE A 235 12.37 16.77 12.86
N LYS A 236 11.68 16.86 14.01
CA LYS A 236 12.26 17.32 15.29
C LYS A 236 13.56 16.59 15.65
N ASP A 237 13.59 15.27 15.45
CA ASP A 237 14.72 14.41 15.82
C ASP A 237 15.70 14.16 14.66
N ASN A 238 15.48 14.76 13.48
CA ASN A 238 16.31 14.52 12.30
C ASN A 238 16.62 15.79 11.49
N PRO A 239 17.63 16.58 11.90
CA PRO A 239 17.94 17.86 11.28
C PRO A 239 18.49 17.73 9.86
N ARG A 240 19.04 16.56 9.47
CA ARG A 240 19.54 16.31 8.11
C ARG A 240 18.41 16.16 7.10
N LEU A 241 17.34 15.45 7.47
CA LEU A 241 16.16 15.30 6.62
C LEU A 241 15.39 16.62 6.50
N ARG A 242 15.30 17.40 7.58
CA ARG A 242 14.71 18.75 7.53
C ARG A 242 15.42 19.68 6.54
N LYS A 243 16.75 19.63 6.47
CA LYS A 243 17.51 20.43 5.50
C LYS A 243 17.22 20.01 4.05
N LYS A 244 17.06 18.71 3.80
CA LYS A 244 16.74 18.19 2.48
C LYS A 244 15.32 18.55 2.05
N SER A 245 14.35 18.51 2.96
CA SER A 245 12.97 18.92 2.67
C SER A 245 12.89 20.40 2.33
N VAL A 246 13.54 21.26 3.11
CA VAL A 246 13.60 22.71 2.85
C VAL A 246 14.29 23.02 1.52
N SER A 247 15.38 22.31 1.19
CA SER A 247 16.09 22.46 -0.10
C SER A 247 15.21 22.06 -1.27
N LEU A 248 14.52 20.91 -1.17
CA LEU A 248 13.65 20.41 -2.23
C LEU A 248 12.47 21.37 -2.47
N ARG A 249 11.91 21.96 -1.41
CA ARG A 249 10.87 22.99 -1.55
C ARG A 249 11.39 24.22 -2.30
N PHE A 250 12.60 24.66 -1.99
CA PHE A 250 13.23 25.79 -2.67
C PHE A 250 13.49 25.48 -4.15
N ASP A 251 14.04 24.32 -4.47
CA ASP A 251 14.30 23.90 -5.85
C ASP A 251 13.00 23.79 -6.66
N LEU A 252 11.92 23.28 -6.05
CA LEU A 252 10.61 23.17 -6.68
C LEU A 252 9.95 24.54 -6.91
N HIS A 253 10.07 25.47 -5.96
CA HIS A 253 9.62 26.85 -6.14
C HIS A 253 10.41 27.53 -7.27
N LEU A 254 11.72 27.30 -7.33
CA LEU A 254 12.59 27.87 -8.36
C LEU A 254 12.20 27.35 -9.75
N ALA A 255 11.95 26.04 -9.86
CA ALA A 255 11.47 25.41 -11.10
C ALA A 255 10.08 25.93 -11.53
N ALA A 256 9.17 26.12 -10.56
CA ALA A 256 7.84 26.68 -10.82
C ALA A 256 7.88 28.16 -11.23
N THR A 257 8.93 28.91 -10.86
CA THR A 257 9.12 30.30 -11.30
C THR A 257 9.86 30.44 -12.64
N ASP A 258 10.58 29.40 -13.08
CA ASP A 258 11.28 29.37 -14.38
C ASP A 258 10.31 29.05 -15.54
N GLU A 259 9.25 28.29 -15.26
CA GLU A 259 8.07 28.16 -16.12
C GLU A 259 7.18 29.40 -15.92
N GLY A 260 7.21 30.35 -16.86
CA GLY A 260 6.50 31.65 -16.77
C GLY A 260 4.99 31.57 -16.54
N CYS A 261 4.58 31.35 -15.30
CA CYS A 261 3.18 31.38 -14.88
C CYS A 261 2.77 32.83 -14.58
N LEU A 262 2.06 33.43 -15.54
CA LEU A 262 1.27 34.63 -15.29
C LEU A 262 0.32 34.35 -14.13
N GLN A 263 0.51 35.05 -13.00
CA GLN A 263 -0.46 35.10 -11.91
C GLN A 263 -1.85 35.49 -12.45
N SER A 264 -2.72 34.50 -12.70
CA SER A 264 -4.15 34.73 -12.55
C SER A 264 -4.44 34.68 -11.06
N ARG A 265 -4.42 35.88 -10.47
CA ARG A 265 -5.00 36.16 -9.16
C ARG A 265 -6.45 35.66 -9.16
N GLN A 266 -6.68 34.49 -8.58
CA GLN A 266 -8.02 34.04 -8.21
C GLN A 266 -8.09 33.98 -6.70
N ASP A 267 -8.51 35.10 -6.15
CA ASP A 267 -9.09 35.17 -4.83
C ASP A 267 -10.28 34.19 -4.80
N ASN A 268 -10.26 33.27 -3.84
CA ASN A 268 -11.27 32.23 -3.55
C ASN A 268 -11.13 30.92 -4.35
N LEU A 269 -10.10 30.13 -4.04
CA LEU A 269 -10.19 28.67 -4.16
C LEU A 269 -10.81 28.07 -2.88
N PRO A 270 -11.62 27.01 -2.99
CA PRO A 270 -12.20 26.34 -1.83
C PRO A 270 -11.12 25.62 -1.01
N ASP A 271 -11.39 25.38 0.28
CA ASP A 271 -10.52 24.62 1.16
C ASP A 271 -10.29 23.20 0.60
N ILE A 272 -9.07 22.92 0.13
CA ILE A 272 -8.67 21.61 -0.38
C ILE A 272 -7.97 20.86 0.76
N GLU A 273 -8.54 19.72 1.15
CA GLU A 273 -7.88 18.80 2.10
C GLU A 273 -6.77 18.05 1.36
N VAL A 274 -5.51 18.43 1.61
CA VAL A 274 -4.35 17.76 1.01
C VAL A 274 -3.85 16.67 1.95
N ARG A 275 -3.99 15.41 1.54
CA ARG A 275 -3.51 14.23 2.29
C ARG A 275 -2.19 13.73 1.69
N LEU A 276 -1.08 13.90 2.40
CA LEU A 276 0.21 13.33 2.04
C LEU A 276 0.36 11.94 2.67
N ILE A 277 0.30 10.89 1.84
CA ILE A 277 0.48 9.50 2.26
C ILE A 277 1.91 9.07 1.90
N MET A 278 2.79 8.96 2.90
CA MET A 278 4.10 8.32 2.71
C MET A 278 3.93 6.79 2.69
N ARG A 279 4.02 6.19 1.50
CA ARG A 279 4.23 4.74 1.38
C ARG A 279 5.69 4.42 1.70
N ARG A 280 5.93 3.43 2.58
CA ARG A 280 7.28 2.93 2.85
C ARG A 280 7.86 2.38 1.54
N SER A 281 8.98 2.96 1.11
CA SER A 281 9.72 2.53 -0.08
C SER A 281 10.19 1.08 0.09
N CYS A 282 9.60 0.14 -0.64
CA CYS A 282 10.16 -1.20 -0.77
C CYS A 282 11.24 -1.16 -1.85
N SER A 283 12.48 -0.90 -1.45
CA SER A 283 13.64 -1.04 -2.33
C SER A 283 14.80 -1.66 -1.55
N ILE A 284 14.85 -2.99 -1.56
CA ILE A 284 16.08 -3.75 -1.29
C ILE A 284 16.38 -4.55 -2.56
N PRO A 285 17.47 -4.25 -3.28
CA PRO A 285 17.95 -5.11 -4.35
C PRO A 285 18.37 -6.46 -3.78
N SER A 286 17.81 -7.53 -4.35
CA SER A 286 18.21 -8.92 -4.06
C SER A 286 19.72 -9.09 -4.22
N ILE A 287 20.40 -9.47 -3.12
CA ILE A 287 21.82 -9.82 -3.13
C ILE A 287 21.95 -11.20 -3.77
N LYS A 288 22.49 -11.23 -5.00
CA LYS A 288 22.82 -12.47 -5.70
C LYS A 288 24.12 -13.05 -5.10
N PRO A 289 24.18 -14.33 -4.72
CA PRO A 289 25.43 -14.93 -4.22
C PRO A 289 26.45 -15.10 -5.36
N PRO A 290 27.76 -15.01 -5.06
CA PRO A 290 28.82 -15.07 -6.07
C PRO A 290 28.97 -16.49 -6.68
N PRO A 291 29.44 -16.59 -7.94
CA PRO A 291 29.69 -17.88 -8.58
C PRO A 291 30.90 -18.58 -7.94
N ALA A 292 30.72 -19.86 -7.62
CA ALA A 292 31.81 -20.72 -7.19
C ALA A 292 32.84 -20.87 -8.33
N THR A 293 34.06 -20.44 -8.07
CA THR A 293 35.25 -20.72 -8.89
C THR A 293 35.62 -22.19 -8.76
N ASN A 294 35.65 -22.91 -9.89
CA ASN A 294 36.41 -24.15 -10.05
C ASN A 294 37.87 -23.82 -10.37
#